data_AF-A0A6G3R2P7-F1
#
_entry.id   AF-A0A6G3R2P7-F1
#
_cell.length_a   1.000
_cell.length_b   1.000
_cell.length_c   1.000
_cell.angle_alpha   90.00
_cell.angle_beta   90.00
_cell.angle_gamma   90.00
#
_symmetry.space_group_name_H-M   'P 1'
#
loop_
_entity.id
_entity.type
_entity.pdbx_description
1 polymer ?
#
loop_
_entity_poly.entity_id
_entity_poly.type
_entity_poly.pdbx_seq_one_letter_code
_entity_poly.pdbx_strand_id
1 'polypeptide(L)'
;MKRHVEFQRLHNFRDLGGYRASDSRTVPWQALYRSDSLGKLQGADWERFLGLGICTVIDLRYPWEIEAKGRVPEPERFHYVDLSIEHRPYD
;
A
#
# COMPACT_ATOMS: atom_id res chain seq x y z
N MET A 1 5.54 -17.79 -7.16
CA MET A 1 5.31 -16.59 -6.30
C MET A 1 3.89 -16.09 -6.52
N LYS A 2 3.19 -15.68 -5.45
CA LYS A 2 1.78 -15.28 -5.51
C LYS A 2 1.69 -13.75 -5.55
N ARG A 3 1.34 -13.19 -6.71
CA ARG A 3 1.19 -11.74 -6.91
C ARG A 3 0.07 -11.14 -6.07
N HIS A 4 -1.03 -11.87 -5.94
CA HIS A 4 -2.16 -11.44 -5.13
C HIS A 4 -2.00 -11.96 -3.72
N VAL A 5 -1.82 -11.05 -2.77
CA VAL A 5 -1.82 -11.42 -1.35
C VAL A 5 -3.25 -11.25 -0.87
N GLU A 6 -3.84 -12.33 -0.37
CA GLU A 6 -5.24 -12.31 0.03
C GLU A 6 -5.41 -11.70 1.43
N PHE A 7 -6.30 -10.73 1.49
CA PHE A 7 -6.83 -10.13 2.69
C PHE A 7 -8.34 -10.21 2.63
N GLN A 8 -9.00 -10.36 3.78
CA GLN A 8 -10.46 -10.42 3.83
C GLN A 8 -11.08 -9.02 3.71
N ARG A 9 -10.38 -7.99 4.20
CA ARG A 9 -10.88 -6.62 4.36
C ARG A 9 -10.23 -5.61 3.41
N LEU A 10 -9.17 -5.99 2.72
CA LEU A 10 -8.51 -5.17 1.70
C LEU A 10 -8.80 -5.71 0.31
N HIS A 11 -8.90 -4.80 -0.66
CA HIS A 11 -9.02 -5.13 -2.06
C HIS A 11 -7.77 -4.70 -2.83
N ASN A 12 -7.51 -5.36 -3.96
CA ASN A 12 -6.41 -5.02 -4.85
C ASN A 12 -5.01 -5.04 -4.22
N PHE A 13 -4.82 -5.76 -3.11
CA PHE A 13 -3.50 -5.97 -2.51
C PHE A 13 -2.64 -6.89 -3.37
N ARG A 14 -1.54 -6.36 -3.92
CA ARG A 14 -0.68 -7.08 -4.86
C ARG A 14 0.78 -6.72 -4.71
N ASP A 15 1.64 -7.72 -4.84
CA ASP A 15 3.08 -7.58 -5.04
C ASP A 15 3.38 -7.16 -6.49
N LEU A 16 4.12 -6.07 -6.68
CA LEU A 16 4.51 -5.56 -8.00
C LEU A 16 5.83 -6.17 -8.51
N GLY A 17 6.37 -7.15 -7.78
CA GLY A 17 7.50 -7.96 -8.21
C GLY A 17 7.33 -8.55 -9.61
N GLY A 18 8.43 -8.56 -10.35
CA GLY A 18 8.50 -9.11 -11.69
C GLY A 18 8.06 -8.18 -12.82
N TYR A 19 7.54 -6.98 -12.53
CA TYR A 19 7.31 -5.97 -13.57
C TYR A 19 8.63 -5.37 -14.05
N ARG A 20 8.72 -5.12 -15.36
CA ARG A 20 9.84 -4.41 -15.96
C ARG A 20 9.63 -2.90 -15.84
N ALA A 21 10.67 -2.21 -15.38
CA ALA A 21 10.76 -0.77 -15.42
C ALA A 21 11.25 -0.30 -16.81
N SER A 22 11.12 1.01 -17.06
CA SER A 22 11.51 1.64 -18.34
C SER A 22 13.00 1.49 -18.66
N ASP A 23 13.84 1.30 -17.63
CA ASP A 23 15.27 1.07 -17.75
C ASP A 23 15.65 -0.41 -17.87
N SER A 24 14.68 -1.27 -18.21
CA SER A 24 14.83 -2.73 -18.34
C SER A 24 15.19 -3.48 -17.05
N ARG A 25 15.26 -2.79 -15.89
CA ARG A 25 15.35 -3.46 -14.58
C ARG A 25 14.00 -4.08 -14.22
N THR A 26 14.03 -5.04 -13.29
CA THR A 26 12.83 -5.72 -12.81
C THR A 26 12.60 -5.35 -11.35
N VAL A 27 11.35 -5.04 -11.00
CA VAL A 27 10.96 -4.80 -9.60
C VAL A 27 11.21 -6.09 -8.81
N PRO A 28 12.00 -6.05 -7.72
CA PRO A 28 12.20 -7.21 -6.87
C PRO A 28 10.88 -7.65 -6.25
N TRP A 29 10.68 -8.96 -6.11
CA TRP A 29 9.55 -9.49 -5.35
C TRP A 29 9.62 -9.05 -3.89
N GLN A 30 8.46 -8.82 -3.28
CA GLN A 30 8.30 -8.39 -1.89
C GLN A 30 8.93 -7.03 -1.55
N ALA A 31 9.31 -6.24 -2.56
CA ALA A 31 9.87 -4.91 -2.36
C ALA A 31 8.84 -3.78 -2.55
N LEU A 32 7.78 -4.01 -3.32
CA LEU A 32 6.75 -3.01 -3.58
C LEU A 32 5.38 -3.67 -3.69
N TYR A 33 4.46 -3.19 -2.86
CA TYR A 33 3.06 -3.60 -2.88
C TYR A 33 2.17 -2.41 -3.25
N ARG A 34 1.01 -2.71 -3.84
CA ARG A 34 -0.10 -1.77 -3.97
C ARG A 34 -1.35 -2.34 -3.31
N SER A 35 -2.20 -1.48 -2.79
CA SER A 35 -3.51 -1.84 -2.24
C SER A 35 -4.51 -0.71 -2.49
N ASP A 36 -5.78 -0.98 -2.16
CA ASP A 36 -6.71 0.07 -1.75
C ASP A 36 -6.37 0.63 -0.34
N SER A 37 -7.33 1.34 0.28
CA SER A 37 -7.18 1.91 1.62
C SER A 37 -6.90 0.85 2.70
N LEU A 38 -5.85 1.08 3.48
CA LEU A 38 -5.45 0.21 4.59
C LEU A 38 -6.28 0.40 5.87
N GLY A 39 -7.21 1.37 5.89
CA GLY A 39 -7.96 1.75 7.10
C GLY A 39 -8.90 0.68 7.65
N LYS A 40 -9.10 -0.43 6.92
CA LYS A 40 -9.93 -1.56 7.35
C LYS A 40 -9.12 -2.72 7.95
N LEU A 41 -7.79 -2.62 8.02
CA LEU A 41 -6.94 -3.66 8.61
C LEU A 41 -7.25 -3.83 10.10
N GLN A 42 -7.48 -5.08 10.50
CA GLN A 42 -7.69 -5.49 11.90
C GLN A 42 -7.57 -7.03 12.00
N GLY A 43 -7.34 -7.55 13.20
CA GLY A 43 -7.31 -8.99 13.45
C GLY A 43 -6.29 -9.72 12.57
N ALA A 44 -6.67 -10.87 11.99
CA ALA A 44 -5.77 -11.71 11.19
C ALA A 44 -5.21 -10.99 9.94
N ASP A 45 -5.95 -10.05 9.35
CA ASP A 45 -5.45 -9.24 8.24
C ASP A 45 -4.34 -8.29 8.72
N TRP A 46 -4.44 -7.77 9.95
CA TRP A 46 -3.38 -6.93 10.52
C TRP A 46 -2.10 -7.74 10.79
N GLU A 47 -2.22 -8.92 11.41
CA GLU A 47 -1.09 -9.81 11.64
C GLU A 47 -0.41 -10.24 10.33
N ARG A 48 -1.22 -10.56 9.30
CA ARG A 48 -0.69 -10.87 7.97
C ARG A 48 0.07 -9.69 7.37
N PHE A 49 -0.48 -8.48 7.47
CA PHE A 49 0.17 -7.27 6.96
C PHE A 49 1.51 -7.02 7.66
N LEU A 50 1.58 -7.19 8.99
CA LEU A 50 2.83 -7.10 9.74
C LEU A 50 3.84 -8.17 9.32
N GLY A 51 3.38 -9.40 9.04
CA GLY A 51 4.22 -10.49 8.54
C GLY A 51 4.86 -10.25 7.17
N LEU A 52 4.40 -9.25 6.41
CA LEU A 52 5.04 -8.84 5.15
C LEU A 52 6.31 -8.00 5.36
N GLY A 53 6.56 -7.50 6.58
CA GLY A 53 7.74 -6.67 6.87
C GLY A 53 7.72 -5.31 6.18
N ILE A 54 6.53 -4.72 5.99
CA ILE A 54 6.39 -3.38 5.39
C ILE A 54 7.02 -2.34 6.32
N CYS A 55 7.96 -1.54 5.80
CA CYS A 55 8.60 -0.46 6.55
C CYS A 55 8.02 0.93 6.23
N THR A 56 7.50 1.12 5.01
CA THR A 56 7.04 2.41 4.51
C THR A 56 5.62 2.28 3.97
N VAL A 57 4.75 3.22 4.34
CA VAL A 57 3.38 3.32 3.81
C VAL A 57 3.23 4.70 3.15
N ILE A 58 2.93 4.70 1.86
CA ILE A 58 2.65 5.92 1.09
C ILE A 58 1.15 5.97 0.84
N ASP A 59 0.46 6.90 1.49
CA ASP A 59 -0.96 7.15 1.31
C ASP A 59 -1.15 8.28 0.29
N LEU A 60 -1.81 7.96 -0.82
CA LEU A 60 -2.01 8.89 -1.94
C LEU A 60 -3.36 9.60 -1.87
N ARG A 61 -4.16 9.28 -0.85
CA ARG A 61 -5.50 9.86 -0.62
C ARG A 61 -5.38 11.25 -0.03
N TYR A 62 -6.37 12.09 -0.29
CA TYR A 62 -6.44 13.40 0.35
C TYR A 62 -6.66 13.30 1.87
N PRO A 63 -6.25 14.31 2.66
CA PRO A 63 -6.43 14.29 4.11
C PRO A 63 -7.88 14.09 4.55
N TRP A 64 -8.85 14.63 3.80
CA TRP A 64 -10.28 14.48 4.09
C TRP A 64 -10.78 13.04 3.87
N GLU A 65 -10.24 12.30 2.89
CA GLU A 65 -10.54 10.89 2.70
C GLU A 65 -9.97 10.05 3.84
N ILE A 66 -8.76 10.42 4.30
CA ILE A 66 -8.08 9.79 5.43
C ILE A 66 -8.85 10.01 6.73
N GLU A 67 -9.30 11.24 7.00
CA GLU A 67 -10.12 11.57 8.16
C GLU A 67 -11.44 10.78 8.16
N ALA A 68 -12.09 10.66 7.00
CA ALA A 68 -13.36 9.97 6.87
C ALA A 68 -13.27 8.43 6.91
N LYS A 69 -12.13 7.84 6.49
CA LYS A 69 -12.00 6.38 6.26
C LYS A 69 -10.88 5.70 7.05
N GLY A 70 -10.07 6.46 7.78
CA GLY A 70 -8.94 5.97 8.54
C GLY A 70 -7.66 5.80 7.72
N ARG A 71 -6.53 5.86 8.43
CA ARG A 71 -5.16 5.52 7.98
C ARG A 71 -4.91 4.03 8.17
N VAL A 72 -3.74 3.55 7.74
CA VAL A 72 -3.21 2.28 8.25
C VAL A 72 -3.22 2.29 9.80
N PRO A 73 -3.59 1.17 10.46
CA PRO A 73 -3.49 1.06 11.91
C PRO A 73 -2.05 1.26 12.40
N GLU A 74 -1.90 1.82 13.60
CA GLU A 74 -0.58 2.06 14.24
C GLU A 74 0.42 2.72 13.26
N PRO A 75 0.06 3.86 12.63
CA PRO A 75 0.86 4.48 11.57
C PRO A 75 2.28 4.84 12.04
N GLU A 76 2.48 5.06 13.33
CA GLU A 76 3.77 5.28 13.99
C GLU A 76 4.77 4.11 13.86
N ARG A 77 4.30 2.90 13.51
CA ARG A 77 5.18 1.76 13.23
C ARG A 77 5.93 1.88 11.90
N PHE A 78 5.45 2.73 11.02
CA PHE A 78 5.96 2.84 9.66
C PHE A 78 6.55 4.21 9.44
N HIS A 79 7.42 4.30 8.44
CA HIS A 79 7.60 5.57 7.76
C HIS A 79 6.32 5.86 6.95
N TYR A 80 5.37 6.54 7.59
CA TYR A 80 4.10 6.93 6.97
C TYR A 80 4.24 8.27 6.25
N VAL A 81 3.87 8.31 4.98
CA VAL A 81 3.89 9.52 4.15
C VAL A 81 2.51 9.71 3.52
N ASP A 82 1.90 10.86 3.79
CA ASP A 82 0.74 11.35 3.03
C ASP A 82 1.27 12.18 1.85
N LEU A 83 1.05 11.67 0.64
CA LEU A 83 1.50 12.22 -0.63
C LEU A 83 0.30 12.29 -1.57
N SER A 84 -0.72 13.01 -1.14
CA SER A 84 -1.93 13.29 -1.91
C SER A 84 -1.59 13.75 -3.33
N ILE A 85 -2.08 13.03 -4.34
CA ILE A 85 -1.81 13.37 -5.74
C ILE A 85 -2.72 14.51 -6.15
N GLU A 86 -2.16 15.71 -6.27
CA GLU A 86 -2.81 16.81 -6.98
C GLU A 86 -2.94 16.43 -8.45
N HIS A 87 -4.16 16.40 -8.96
CA HIS A 87 -4.39 16.21 -10.39
C HIS A 87 -3.91 17.46 -11.12
N ARG A 88 -2.65 17.50 -11.55
CA ARG A 88 -2.23 18.45 -12.57
C ARG A 88 -2.86 17.99 -13.88
N PRO A 89 -3.67 18.83 -14.56
CA PRO A 89 -4.12 18.49 -15.89
C PRO A 89 -2.89 18.19 -16.77
N TYR A 90 -3.00 17.17 -17.60
CA TYR A 90 -2.02 16.93 -18.65
C TYR A 90 -2.11 18.11 -19.63
N ASP A 91 -1.00 18.82 -19.86
CA ASP A 91 -0.86 19.75 -20.99
C ASP A 91 -0.89 18.98 -22.33
#